data_AF-A0A7S3CU50-F1
#
_entry.id   AF-A0A7S3CU50-F1
#
_cell.length_a   1.000
_cell.length_b   1.000
_cell.length_c   1.000
_cell.angle_alpha   90.00
_cell.angle_beta   90.00
_cell.angle_gamma   90.00
#
_symmetry.space_group_name_H-M   'P 1'
#
loop_
_entity.id
_entity.type
_entity.pdbx_description
1 polymer ?
#
loop_
_entity_poly.entity_id
_entity_poly.type
_entity_poly.pdbx_seq_one_letter_code
_entity_poly.pdbx_strand_id
1 'polypeptide(L)'
;IILNVVLLLNFVIAILSTTFANYEPIQAGLYYNVIVSMFPTMEWDSHFGAIICSQNPLSVIQVLLNPLQILLSSNATPETLIGLNTVFSHTSYAPIALISSLAFLGANLVMLPIAYAMLTGQLLLSTLGEDAVAGGMMRFLTFLKFAILGPFYLTYSLFVDQAVFIYNLYLEGPKDPLGKRKLSGILDEQGLNTFEVTLDRMIIEQELKKKALLKAAPEEANLLQNEQGGFVVDFVELNRRLQGEYGVIEEIRRLVYDHRSKSKFIYNPYTKKHQ
;
A
#
# COMPACT_ATOMS: atom_id res chain seq x y z
N ILE A 1 3.28 20.18 -48.97
CA ILE A 1 3.13 20.12 -47.50
C ILE A 1 2.22 18.97 -47.07
N ILE A 2 0.96 18.91 -47.53
CA ILE A 2 0.00 17.83 -47.19
C ILE A 2 0.55 16.42 -47.50
N LEU A 3 1.19 16.24 -48.67
CA LEU A 3 1.78 14.95 -49.06
C LEU A 3 2.89 14.47 -48.09
N ASN A 4 3.75 15.38 -47.62
CA ASN A 4 4.80 15.03 -46.65
C ASN A 4 4.22 14.65 -45.29
N VAL A 5 3.13 15.29 -44.84
CA VAL A 5 2.49 14.98 -43.55
C VAL A 5 1.86 13.59 -43.59
N VAL A 6 1.15 13.26 -44.67
CA VAL A 6 0.52 11.93 -44.83
C VAL A 6 1.58 10.82 -44.89
N LEU A 7 2.67 11.05 -45.62
CA LEU A 7 3.74 10.07 -45.79
C LEU A 7 4.50 9.84 -44.47
N LEU A 8 4.82 10.91 -43.73
CA LEU A 8 5.52 10.83 -42.45
C LEU A 8 4.64 10.18 -41.36
N LEU A 9 3.34 10.48 -41.34
CA LEU A 9 2.40 9.87 -40.41
C LEU A 9 2.29 8.35 -40.64
N ASN A 10 2.14 7.93 -41.89
CA ASN A 10 2.09 6.49 -42.23
C ASN A 10 3.40 5.78 -41.86
N PHE A 11 4.54 6.44 -42.01
CA PHE A 11 5.83 5.89 -41.63
C PHE A 11 5.97 5.74 -40.10
N VAL A 12 5.53 6.74 -39.33
CA VAL A 12 5.51 6.68 -37.85
C VAL A 12 4.57 5.58 -37.36
N ILE A 13 3.38 5.44 -37.95
CA ILE A 13 2.44 4.37 -37.62
C ILE A 13 3.05 3.00 -37.91
N ALA A 14 3.73 2.84 -39.05
CA ALA A 14 4.40 1.59 -39.39
C ALA A 14 5.51 1.24 -38.37
N ILE A 15 6.36 2.21 -38.02
CA ILE A 15 7.43 2.01 -37.03
C ILE A 15 6.85 1.67 -35.64
N LEU A 16 5.83 2.40 -35.19
CA LEU A 16 5.18 2.14 -33.90
C LEU A 16 4.49 0.78 -33.88
N SER A 17 3.85 0.37 -34.98
CA SER A 17 3.22 -0.94 -35.11
C SER A 17 4.25 -2.07 -35.04
N THR A 18 5.37 -1.96 -35.78
CA THR A 18 6.44 -2.96 -35.74
C THR A 18 7.14 -3.02 -34.39
N THR A 19 7.42 -1.86 -33.78
CA THR A 19 8.02 -1.84 -32.44
C THR A 19 7.06 -2.40 -31.39
N PHE A 20 5.78 -2.05 -31.42
CA PHE A 20 4.78 -2.61 -30.51
C PHE A 20 4.67 -4.13 -30.66
N ALA A 21 4.56 -4.65 -31.89
CA ALA A 21 4.50 -6.09 -32.14
C ALA A 21 5.73 -6.85 -31.60
N ASN A 22 6.91 -6.22 -31.64
CA ASN A 22 8.14 -6.82 -31.10
C ASN A 22 8.23 -6.73 -29.56
N TYR A 23 7.71 -5.68 -28.93
CA TYR A 23 7.80 -5.46 -27.48
C TYR A 23 6.59 -5.96 -26.68
N GLU A 24 5.42 -6.11 -27.29
CA GLU A 24 4.21 -6.64 -26.67
C GLU A 24 4.44 -7.98 -25.91
N PRO A 25 5.11 -9.01 -26.49
CA PRO A 25 5.35 -10.24 -25.75
C PRO A 25 6.35 -10.08 -24.58
N ILE A 26 7.20 -9.05 -24.59
CA ILE A 26 8.21 -8.77 -23.54
C ILE A 26 7.61 -7.90 -22.42
N GLN A 27 6.58 -7.11 -22.72
CA GLN A 27 6.04 -6.09 -21.82
C GLN A 27 5.60 -6.68 -20.48
N ALA A 28 4.93 -7.83 -20.48
CA ALA A 28 4.50 -8.50 -19.26
C ALA A 28 5.70 -8.90 -18.38
N GLY A 29 6.74 -9.47 -18.98
CA GLY A 29 7.98 -9.84 -18.29
C GLY A 29 8.70 -8.66 -17.68
N LEU A 30 8.83 -7.56 -18.45
CA LEU A 30 9.43 -6.32 -17.97
C LEU A 30 8.65 -5.73 -16.80
N TYR A 31 7.31 -5.73 -16.90
CA TYR A 31 6.43 -5.24 -15.86
C TYR A 31 6.58 -6.04 -14.54
N TYR A 32 6.60 -7.37 -14.62
CA TYR A 32 6.82 -8.20 -13.43
C TYR A 32 8.22 -8.02 -12.83
N ASN A 33 9.26 -7.87 -13.65
CA ASN A 33 10.61 -7.61 -13.15
C ASN A 33 10.67 -6.28 -12.39
N VAL A 34 10.05 -5.23 -12.91
CA VAL A 34 9.95 -3.93 -12.20
C VAL A 34 9.19 -4.09 -10.88
N ILE A 35 8.08 -4.81 -10.85
CA ILE A 35 7.35 -5.05 -9.59
C ILE A 35 8.20 -5.84 -8.58
N VAL A 36 8.83 -6.93 -9.03
CA VAL A 36 9.63 -7.80 -8.15
C VAL A 36 10.85 -7.07 -7.62
N SER A 37 11.51 -6.25 -8.45
CA SER A 37 12.63 -5.42 -8.03
C SER A 37 12.23 -4.28 -7.09
N MET A 38 10.96 -3.85 -7.09
CA MET A 38 10.45 -2.88 -6.13
C MET A 38 10.15 -3.48 -4.75
N PHE A 39 9.86 -4.79 -4.63
CA PHE A 39 9.53 -5.39 -3.33
C PHE A 39 10.61 -5.21 -2.25
N PRO A 40 11.91 -5.48 -2.51
CA PRO A 40 12.96 -5.26 -1.51
C PRO A 40 13.08 -3.80 -1.10
N THR A 41 12.79 -2.85 -2.01
CA THR A 41 12.84 -1.41 -1.70
C THR A 41 11.69 -0.93 -0.82
N MET A 42 10.62 -1.73 -0.73
CA MET A 42 9.44 -1.46 0.09
C MET A 42 9.46 -2.21 1.43
N GLU A 43 10.40 -3.13 1.62
CA GLU A 43 10.50 -3.88 2.86
C GLU A 43 11.04 -2.99 3.97
N TRP A 44 10.38 -3.04 5.12
CA TRP A 44 10.76 -2.23 6.27
C TRP A 44 12.05 -2.77 6.90
N ASP A 45 13.14 -2.02 6.79
CA ASP A 45 14.36 -2.30 7.55
C ASP A 45 14.22 -1.82 9.00
N SER A 46 14.52 -2.69 9.97
CA SER A 46 14.39 -2.35 11.39
C SER A 46 15.39 -1.29 11.89
N HIS A 47 16.51 -1.10 11.19
CA HIS A 47 17.57 -0.15 11.53
C HIS A 47 17.46 1.17 10.75
N PHE A 48 17.08 1.11 9.48
CA PHE A 48 17.06 2.28 8.58
C PHE A 48 15.71 2.51 7.87
N GLY A 49 14.68 1.74 8.19
CA GLY A 49 13.39 1.78 7.51
C GLY A 49 12.72 3.14 7.50
N ALA A 50 12.92 3.97 8.54
CA ALA A 50 12.40 5.33 8.54
C ALA A 50 12.96 6.13 7.36
N ILE A 51 14.27 6.07 7.09
CA ILE A 51 14.89 6.80 5.98
C ILE A 51 14.37 6.30 4.64
N ILE A 52 14.31 4.97 4.47
CA ILE A 52 14.05 4.33 3.17
C ILE A 52 12.57 4.44 2.79
N CYS A 53 11.66 4.26 3.76
CA CYS A 53 10.23 4.14 3.51
C CYS A 53 9.47 5.46 3.60
N SER A 54 10.14 6.60 3.82
CA SER A 54 9.44 7.88 3.89
C SER A 54 8.94 8.32 2.52
N GLN A 55 7.64 8.59 2.45
CA GLN A 55 7.04 9.09 1.22
C GLN A 55 7.27 10.60 1.10
N ASN A 56 7.60 11.09 -0.10
CA ASN A 56 7.50 12.52 -0.40
C ASN A 56 6.05 12.98 -0.13
N PRO A 57 5.80 14.06 0.64
CA PRO A 57 6.70 15.17 0.99
C PRO A 57 7.42 15.06 2.36
N LEU A 58 7.21 13.99 3.13
CA LEU A 58 7.80 13.84 4.47
C LEU A 58 9.33 13.71 4.46
N SER A 59 9.92 13.40 3.31
CA SER A 59 11.35 13.37 3.07
C SER A 59 12.07 14.68 3.45
N VAL A 60 11.40 15.83 3.40
CA VAL A 60 12.00 17.12 3.79
C VAL A 60 12.41 17.13 5.27
N ILE A 61 11.57 16.56 6.14
CA ILE A 61 11.88 16.42 7.56
C ILE A 61 13.06 15.46 7.73
N GLN A 62 13.14 14.42 6.90
CA GLN A 62 14.24 13.48 6.94
C GLN A 62 15.56 14.06 6.47
N VAL A 63 15.56 14.95 5.48
CA VAL A 63 16.78 15.65 5.08
C VAL A 63 17.39 16.41 6.27
N LEU A 64 16.56 16.96 7.15
CA LEU A 64 17.02 17.62 8.39
C LEU A 64 17.49 16.62 9.45
N LEU A 65 16.88 15.43 9.52
CA LEU A 65 17.21 14.40 10.52
C LEU A 65 18.37 13.48 10.09
N ASN A 66 18.67 13.37 8.80
CA ASN A 66 19.69 12.49 8.24
C ASN A 66 21.10 12.75 8.80
N PRO A 67 21.60 14.00 8.91
CA PRO A 67 22.90 14.26 9.52
C PRO A 67 22.97 13.80 10.97
N LEU A 68 21.89 13.97 11.72
CA LEU A 68 21.80 13.52 13.11
C LEU A 68 21.82 11.99 13.18
N GLN A 69 21.11 11.31 12.28
CA GLN A 69 21.10 9.86 12.23
C GLN A 69 22.47 9.28 11.86
N ILE A 70 23.20 9.87 10.91
CA ILE A 70 24.55 9.44 10.52
C ILE A 70 25.53 9.66 11.69
N LEU A 71 25.43 10.79 12.38
CA LEU A 71 26.30 11.09 13.53
C LEU A 71 26.05 10.11 14.69
N LEU A 72 24.78 9.80 14.97
CA LEU A 72 24.39 8.89 16.04
C LEU A 72 24.64 7.42 15.68
N SER A 73 24.53 7.05 14.39
CA SER A 73 24.70 5.65 13.96
C SER A 73 26.15 5.18 13.99
N SER A 74 27.13 6.07 13.87
CA SER A 74 28.55 5.72 13.83
C SER A 74 29.05 4.95 15.06
N ASN A 75 28.41 5.11 16.22
CA ASN A 75 28.81 4.48 17.48
C ASN A 75 27.65 3.76 18.19
N ALA A 76 26.50 3.61 17.52
CA ALA A 76 25.29 3.06 18.13
C ALA A 76 25.29 1.53 18.12
N THR A 77 24.80 0.95 19.22
CA THR A 77 24.42 -0.47 19.28
C THR A 77 23.18 -0.74 18.42
N PRO A 78 22.95 -1.98 17.97
CA PRO A 78 21.77 -2.34 17.17
C PRO A 78 20.44 -1.95 17.84
N GLU A 79 20.32 -2.12 19.15
CA GLU A 79 19.12 -1.75 19.92
C GLU A 79 18.86 -0.24 19.90
N THR A 80 19.91 0.57 20.03
CA THR A 80 19.81 2.03 19.94
C THR A 80 19.44 2.50 18.53
N LEU A 81 19.87 1.80 17.48
CA LEU A 81 19.48 2.10 16.10
C LEU A 81 17.99 1.85 15.88
N ILE A 82 17.45 0.74 16.39
CA ILE A 82 16.02 0.44 16.30
C ILE A 82 15.21 1.53 17.03
N GLY A 83 15.60 1.89 18.25
CA GLY A 83 14.94 2.96 19.00
C GLY A 83 14.96 4.31 18.27
N LEU A 84 16.11 4.70 17.71
CA LEU A 84 16.24 5.92 16.90
C LEU A 84 15.35 5.87 15.65
N ASN A 85 15.33 4.73 14.95
CA ASN A 85 14.50 4.51 13.78
C ASN A 85 13.01 4.69 14.10
N THR A 86 12.55 4.15 15.23
CA THR A 86 11.16 4.34 15.72
C THR A 86 10.87 5.81 16.03
N VAL A 87 11.77 6.51 16.72
CA VAL A 87 11.60 7.93 17.03
C VAL A 87 11.56 8.78 15.75
N PHE A 88 12.45 8.52 14.80
CA PHE A 88 12.46 9.24 13.52
C PHE A 88 11.20 8.96 12.71
N SER A 89 10.73 7.71 12.69
CA SER A 89 9.45 7.37 12.08
C SER A 89 8.30 8.19 12.70
N HIS A 90 8.15 8.17 14.03
CA HIS A 90 7.12 8.97 14.71
C HIS A 90 7.25 10.47 14.42
N THR A 91 8.48 10.99 14.37
CA THR A 91 8.74 12.41 14.08
C THR A 91 8.37 12.77 12.65
N SER A 92 8.67 11.91 11.68
CA SER A 92 8.30 12.09 10.28
C SER A 92 6.77 12.04 10.08
N TYR A 93 6.06 11.16 10.80
CA TYR A 93 4.60 11.05 10.69
C TYR A 93 3.81 12.05 11.55
N ALA A 94 4.44 12.69 12.54
CA ALA A 94 3.78 13.63 13.46
C ALA A 94 3.02 14.77 12.76
N PRO A 95 3.49 15.40 11.66
CA PRO A 95 2.72 16.43 10.97
C PRO A 95 1.43 15.91 10.34
N ILE A 96 1.45 14.70 9.75
CA ILE A 96 0.24 14.09 9.18
C ILE A 96 -0.73 13.71 10.30
N ALA A 97 -0.21 13.15 11.39
CA ALA A 97 -0.98 12.87 12.60
C ALA A 97 -1.65 14.15 13.13
N LEU A 98 -0.93 15.26 13.18
CA LEU A 98 -1.44 16.55 13.63
C LEU A 98 -2.53 17.09 12.70
N ILE A 99 -2.30 17.09 11.38
CA ILE A 99 -3.27 17.59 10.39
C ILE A 99 -4.55 16.75 10.43
N SER A 100 -4.43 15.42 10.46
CA SER A 100 -5.59 14.51 10.54
C SER A 100 -6.34 14.67 11.87
N SER A 101 -5.62 14.81 12.98
CA SER A 101 -6.18 15.10 14.31
C SER A 101 -6.95 16.43 14.33
N LEU A 102 -6.42 17.49 13.72
CA LEU A 102 -7.09 18.78 13.62
C LEU A 102 -8.32 18.72 12.71
N ALA A 103 -8.24 18.02 11.58
CA ALA A 103 -9.37 17.82 10.69
C ALA A 103 -10.51 17.04 11.38
N PHE A 104 -10.17 15.98 12.13
CA PHE A 104 -11.14 15.21 12.91
C PHE A 104 -11.80 16.05 14.00
N LEU A 105 -11.02 16.83 14.75
CA LEU A 105 -11.53 17.75 15.75
C LEU A 105 -12.48 18.78 15.13
N GLY A 106 -12.10 19.39 14.00
CA GLY A 106 -12.94 20.34 13.27
C GLY A 106 -14.25 19.72 12.79
N ALA A 107 -14.20 18.50 12.26
CA ALA A 107 -15.41 17.77 11.85
C ALA A 107 -16.33 17.50 13.05
N ASN A 108 -15.79 17.05 14.19
CA ASN A 108 -16.58 16.82 15.39
C ASN A 108 -17.17 18.11 15.95
N LEU A 109 -16.42 19.22 15.93
CA LEU A 109 -16.90 20.52 16.40
C LEU A 109 -18.08 21.05 15.57
N VAL A 110 -18.11 20.76 14.26
CA VAL A 110 -19.24 21.10 13.38
C VAL A 110 -20.40 20.12 13.54
N MET A 111 -20.14 18.83 13.69
CA MET A 111 -21.17 17.80 13.82
C MET A 111 -21.89 17.83 15.18
N LEU A 112 -21.21 18.22 16.26
CA LEU A 112 -21.76 18.26 17.62
C LEU A 112 -22.99 19.19 17.76
N PRO A 113 -22.98 20.46 17.33
CA PRO A 113 -24.17 21.31 17.40
C PRO A 113 -25.31 20.81 16.51
N ILE A 114 -24.98 20.22 15.35
CA ILE A 114 -25.98 19.62 14.46
C ILE A 114 -26.65 18.42 15.15
N ALA A 115 -25.85 17.52 15.74
CA ALA A 115 -26.35 16.37 16.48
C ALA A 115 -27.20 16.80 17.68
N TYR A 116 -26.75 17.81 18.44
CA TYR A 116 -27.51 18.37 19.55
C TYR A 116 -28.86 18.95 19.09
N ALA A 117 -28.86 19.74 18.00
CA ALA A 117 -30.09 20.33 17.45
C ALA A 117 -31.06 19.26 16.96
N MET A 118 -30.57 18.22 16.27
CA MET A 118 -31.40 17.10 15.80
C MET A 118 -32.01 16.32 16.95
N LEU A 119 -31.22 15.98 17.98
CA LEU A 119 -31.70 15.28 19.17
C LEU A 119 -32.71 16.11 19.95
N THR A 120 -32.43 17.41 20.12
CA THR A 120 -33.35 18.35 20.79
C THR A 120 -34.67 18.46 20.03
N GLY A 121 -34.62 18.56 18.69
CA GLY A 121 -35.80 18.62 17.84
C GLY A 121 -36.64 17.33 17.89
N GLN A 122 -35.99 16.16 17.88
CA GLN A 122 -36.66 14.87 18.04
C GLN A 122 -37.35 14.75 19.40
N LEU A 123 -36.69 15.15 20.49
CA LEU A 123 -37.27 15.16 21.83
C LEU A 123 -38.47 16.11 21.93
N LEU A 124 -38.37 17.31 21.32
CA LEU A 124 -39.47 18.27 21.30
C LEU A 124 -40.68 17.73 20.52
N LEU A 125 -40.46 17.19 19.32
CA LEU A 125 -41.52 16.58 18.50
C LEU A 125 -42.18 15.39 19.23
N SER A 126 -41.39 14.57 19.93
CA SER A 126 -41.92 13.44 20.72
C SER A 126 -42.76 13.89 21.92
N THR A 127 -42.54 15.10 22.42
CA THR A 127 -43.31 15.67 23.55
C THR A 127 -44.64 16.27 23.06
N LEU A 128 -44.67 16.82 21.84
CA LEU A 128 -45.88 17.43 21.25
C LEU A 128 -46.92 16.40 20.78
N GLY A 129 -46.51 15.18 20.46
CA GLY A 129 -47.39 14.14 19.94
C GLY A 129 -48.12 13.28 20.98
N GLU A 130 -48.07 13.63 22.27
CA GLU A 130 -48.63 12.79 23.34
C GLU A 130 -49.82 13.44 24.04
N ASP A 131 -50.99 12.81 23.96
CA ASP A 131 -52.26 13.34 24.47
C ASP A 131 -52.41 13.21 26.01
N ALA A 132 -51.59 12.35 26.65
CA ALA A 132 -51.66 12.09 28.07
C ALA A 132 -50.80 13.09 28.88
N VAL A 133 -51.45 13.90 29.72
CA VAL A 133 -50.81 14.93 30.57
C VAL A 133 -49.66 14.36 31.43
N ALA A 134 -49.86 13.18 32.02
CA ALA A 134 -48.84 12.54 32.85
C ALA A 134 -47.61 12.08 32.05
N GLY A 135 -47.82 11.58 30.82
CA GLY A 135 -46.73 11.18 29.91
C GLY A 135 -45.93 12.39 29.42
N GLY A 136 -46.63 13.45 29.03
CA GLY A 136 -46.04 14.71 28.61
C GLY A 136 -45.13 15.32 29.69
N MET A 137 -45.54 15.30 30.96
CA MET A 137 -44.72 15.84 32.06
C MET A 137 -43.40 15.07 32.25
N MET A 138 -43.42 13.74 32.15
CA MET A 138 -42.20 12.91 32.25
C MET A 138 -41.25 13.14 31.07
N ARG A 139 -41.79 13.28 29.85
CA ARG A 139 -40.98 13.61 28.66
C ARG A 139 -40.40 15.02 28.74
N PHE A 140 -41.17 15.99 29.24
CA PHE A 140 -40.69 17.35 29.45
C PHE A 140 -39.54 17.42 30.48
N LEU A 141 -39.64 16.68 31.59
CA LEU A 141 -38.52 16.57 32.55
C LEU A 141 -37.29 15.91 31.92
N THR A 142 -37.46 14.92 31.05
CA THR A 142 -36.37 14.29 30.31
C THR A 142 -35.72 15.27 29.35
N PHE A 143 -36.52 16.06 28.64
CA PHE A 143 -36.05 17.16 27.79
C PHE A 143 -35.25 18.19 28.60
N LEU A 144 -35.75 18.62 29.76
CA LEU A 144 -35.06 19.59 30.61
C LEU A 144 -33.71 19.04 31.12
N LYS A 145 -33.68 17.76 31.53
CA LYS A 145 -32.43 17.07 31.91
C LYS A 145 -31.45 17.02 30.74
N PHE A 146 -31.92 16.69 29.53
CA PHE A 146 -31.10 16.68 28.32
C PHE A 146 -30.59 18.07 27.94
N ALA A 147 -31.42 19.11 28.06
CA ALA A 147 -31.03 20.48 27.73
C ALA A 147 -29.95 21.02 28.67
N ILE A 148 -29.99 20.65 29.96
CA ILE A 148 -28.99 21.08 30.95
C ILE A 148 -27.73 20.21 30.90
N LEU A 149 -27.86 18.88 30.86
CA LEU A 149 -26.74 17.94 30.94
C LEU A 149 -26.11 17.62 29.58
N GLY A 150 -26.88 17.74 28.50
CA GLY A 150 -26.48 17.39 27.14
C GLY A 150 -25.22 18.15 26.67
N PRO A 151 -25.14 19.48 26.83
CA PRO A 151 -23.95 20.24 26.44
C PRO A 151 -22.67 19.78 27.16
N PHE A 152 -22.75 19.47 28.46
CA PHE A 152 -21.60 18.95 29.22
C PHE A 152 -21.19 17.55 28.75
N TYR A 153 -22.17 16.66 28.53
CA TYR A 153 -21.90 15.31 28.05
C TYR A 153 -21.27 15.31 26.64
N LEU A 154 -21.79 16.15 25.73
CA LEU A 154 -21.26 16.28 24.37
C LEU A 154 -19.86 16.91 24.35
N THR A 155 -19.61 17.89 25.23
CA THR A 155 -18.27 18.47 25.37
C THR A 155 -17.29 17.43 25.89
N TYR A 156 -17.70 16.60 26.85
CA TYR A 156 -16.88 15.49 27.35
C TYR A 156 -16.62 14.44 26.26
N SER A 157 -17.63 14.06 25.47
CA SER A 157 -17.45 13.08 24.40
C SER A 157 -16.47 13.56 23.33
N LEU A 158 -16.42 14.87 23.04
CA LEU A 158 -15.42 15.44 22.12
C LEU A 158 -13.98 15.10 22.53
N PHE A 159 -13.66 15.19 23.83
CA PHE A 159 -12.32 14.84 24.34
C PHE A 159 -12.05 13.34 24.27
N VAL A 160 -13.06 12.52 24.59
CA VAL A 160 -12.96 11.05 24.53
C VAL A 160 -12.72 10.61 23.08
N ASP A 161 -13.51 11.11 22.14
CA ASP A 161 -13.39 10.77 20.73
C ASP A 161 -12.03 11.19 20.16
N GLN A 162 -11.54 12.37 20.55
CA GLN A 162 -10.20 12.83 20.15
C GLN A 162 -9.10 11.92 20.71
N ALA A 163 -9.18 11.53 21.98
CA ALA A 163 -8.22 10.63 22.61
C ALA A 163 -8.23 9.24 21.96
N VAL A 164 -9.42 8.70 21.67
CA VAL A 164 -9.59 7.42 20.97
C VAL A 164 -9.05 7.52 19.55
N PHE A 165 -9.27 8.63 18.84
CA PHE A 165 -8.73 8.86 17.51
C PHE A 165 -7.20 8.87 17.50
N ILE A 166 -6.58 9.62 18.41
CA ILE A 166 -5.11 9.67 18.54
C ILE A 166 -4.58 8.28 18.89
N TYR A 167 -5.20 7.59 19.84
CA TYR A 167 -4.79 6.22 20.21
C TYR A 167 -4.85 5.26 19.03
N ASN A 168 -5.93 5.31 18.24
CA ASN A 168 -6.10 4.48 17.05
C ASN A 168 -5.15 4.86 15.91
N LEU A 169 -4.67 6.11 15.87
CA LEU A 169 -3.71 6.58 14.87
C LEU A 169 -2.30 6.02 15.11
N TYR A 170 -1.96 5.70 16.36
CA TYR A 170 -0.68 5.09 16.75
C TYR A 170 -0.75 3.58 16.98
N LEU A 171 -1.94 3.00 17.04
CA LEU A 171 -2.10 1.55 17.03
C LEU A 171 -1.57 1.01 15.71
N GLU A 172 -0.68 0.01 15.79
CA GLU A 172 -0.28 -0.76 14.63
C GLU A 172 -1.54 -1.14 13.85
N GLY A 173 -1.54 -0.84 12.54
CA GLY A 173 -2.63 -1.24 11.67
C GLY A 173 -2.96 -2.71 11.92
N PRO A 174 -4.25 -3.11 11.82
CA PRO A 174 -4.68 -4.46 12.19
C PRO A 174 -3.71 -5.45 11.57
N LYS A 175 -2.93 -6.14 12.42
CA LYS A 175 -1.93 -7.12 11.97
C LYS A 175 -2.67 -8.01 11.02
N ASP A 176 -2.35 -7.88 9.74
CA ASP A 176 -3.11 -8.53 8.69
C ASP A 176 -3.21 -10.00 9.11
N PRO A 177 -4.41 -10.57 9.34
CA PRO A 177 -4.51 -11.96 9.76
C PRO A 177 -3.83 -12.90 8.75
N LEU A 178 -3.55 -12.41 7.53
CA LEU A 178 -2.70 -13.04 6.53
C LEU A 178 -1.21 -13.15 6.93
N GLY A 179 -0.66 -12.21 7.70
CA GLY A 179 0.72 -12.27 8.20
C GLY A 179 0.99 -13.40 9.20
N LYS A 180 -0.06 -13.96 9.82
CA LYS A 180 0.01 -15.16 10.67
C LYS A 180 -0.61 -16.41 10.04
N ARG A 181 -1.50 -16.28 9.05
CA ARG A 181 -1.88 -17.42 8.20
C ARG A 181 -0.75 -17.68 7.22
N LYS A 182 0.30 -18.37 7.68
CA LYS A 182 1.31 -19.09 6.88
C LYS A 182 1.28 -18.71 5.40
N LEU A 183 1.84 -17.55 5.03
CA LEU A 183 2.26 -17.37 3.65
C LEU A 183 3.29 -18.46 3.27
N SER A 184 4.01 -18.98 4.29
CA SER A 184 4.85 -20.19 4.25
C SER A 184 4.11 -21.50 3.93
N GLY A 185 2.78 -21.49 3.80
CA GLY A 185 1.99 -22.64 3.37
C GLY A 185 1.33 -22.45 2.02
N ILE A 186 1.39 -21.23 1.45
CA ILE A 186 0.83 -20.91 0.13
C ILE A 186 1.96 -20.82 -0.91
N LEU A 187 3.13 -20.29 -0.51
CA LEU A 187 4.40 -20.67 -1.14
C LEU A 187 4.85 -21.95 -0.43
N ASP A 188 4.31 -23.08 -0.89
CA ASP A 188 4.79 -24.38 -0.44
C ASP A 188 6.32 -24.43 -0.63
N GLU A 189 7.03 -25.03 0.31
CA GLU A 189 8.50 -25.18 0.21
C GLU A 189 8.87 -25.88 -1.12
N GLN A 190 7.96 -26.73 -1.60
CA GLN A 190 8.01 -27.32 -2.95
C GLN A 190 7.92 -26.28 -4.08
N GLY A 191 7.06 -25.28 -3.99
CA GLY A 191 6.93 -24.22 -4.99
C GLY A 191 8.17 -23.34 -5.06
N LEU A 192 8.74 -22.97 -3.91
CA LEU A 192 9.99 -22.21 -3.84
C LEU A 192 11.17 -23.02 -4.41
N ASN A 193 11.30 -24.27 -3.99
CA ASN A 193 12.34 -25.18 -4.48
C ASN A 193 12.18 -25.47 -5.99
N THR A 194 10.95 -25.61 -6.48
CA THR A 194 10.68 -25.78 -7.92
C THR A 194 11.06 -24.52 -8.70
N PHE A 195 10.79 -23.33 -8.15
CA PHE A 195 11.21 -22.07 -8.77
C PHE A 195 12.74 -21.96 -8.82
N GLU A 196 13.44 -22.22 -7.71
CA GLU A 196 14.91 -22.22 -7.64
C GLU A 196 15.54 -23.22 -8.62
N VAL A 197 15.08 -24.48 -8.60
CA VAL A 197 15.55 -25.53 -9.52
C VAL A 197 15.31 -25.16 -10.98
N THR A 198 14.18 -24.53 -11.29
CA THR A 198 13.88 -24.05 -12.65
C THR A 198 14.84 -22.95 -13.06
N LEU A 199 15.11 -22.00 -12.17
CA LEU A 199 16.02 -20.88 -12.41
C LEU A 199 17.45 -21.39 -12.65
N ASP A 200 17.92 -22.34 -11.83
CA ASP A 200 19.23 -22.99 -11.98
C ASP A 200 19.32 -23.76 -13.31
N ARG A 201 18.29 -24.54 -13.64
CA ARG A 201 18.25 -25.29 -14.91
C ARG A 201 18.34 -24.37 -16.11
N MET A 202 17.71 -23.20 -16.05
CA MET A 202 17.75 -22.21 -17.09
C MET A 202 19.11 -21.52 -17.22
N ILE A 203 19.76 -21.21 -16.10
CA ILE A 203 21.14 -20.71 -16.09
C ILE A 203 22.06 -21.74 -16.76
N ILE A 204 21.94 -23.03 -16.40
CA ILE A 204 22.74 -24.11 -16.99
C ILE A 204 22.45 -24.28 -18.48
N GLU A 205 21.19 -24.24 -18.92
CA GLU A 205 20.83 -24.34 -20.33
C GLU A 205 21.43 -23.18 -21.14
N GLN A 206 21.42 -21.97 -20.58
CA GLN A 206 22.05 -20.79 -21.19
C GLN A 206 23.57 -20.93 -21.27
N GLU A 207 24.23 -21.45 -20.22
CA GLU A 207 25.67 -21.72 -20.26
C GLU A 207 26.05 -22.78 -21.30
N LEU A 208 25.25 -23.83 -21.45
CA LEU A 208 25.47 -24.87 -22.45
C LEU A 208 25.26 -24.33 -23.87
N LYS A 209 24.21 -23.53 -24.10
CA LYS A 209 24.01 -22.84 -25.38
C LYS A 209 25.17 -21.90 -25.70
N LYS A 210 25.66 -21.15 -24.71
CA LYS A 210 26.87 -20.33 -24.82
C LYS A 210 28.08 -21.16 -25.26
N LYS A 211 28.35 -22.29 -24.60
CA LYS A 211 29.47 -23.17 -24.94
C LYS A 211 29.33 -23.77 -26.35
N ALA A 212 28.11 -24.12 -26.76
CA ALA A 212 27.83 -24.65 -28.09
C ALA A 212 28.00 -23.59 -29.18
N LEU A 213 27.51 -22.37 -28.96
CA LEU A 213 27.67 -21.24 -29.89
C LEU A 213 29.14 -20.83 -30.03
N LEU A 214 29.88 -20.72 -28.93
CA LEU A 214 31.32 -20.45 -28.96
C LEU A 214 32.10 -21.51 -29.75
N LYS A 215 31.64 -22.76 -29.77
CA LYS A 215 32.26 -23.85 -30.52
C LYS A 215 31.87 -23.87 -32.00
N ALA A 216 30.63 -23.48 -32.33
CA ALA A 216 30.09 -23.53 -33.69
C ALA A 216 30.43 -22.27 -34.50
N ALA A 217 30.33 -21.08 -33.90
CA ALA A 217 30.49 -19.79 -34.55
C ALA A 217 31.01 -18.74 -33.56
N PRO A 218 32.33 -18.72 -33.28
CA PRO A 218 32.92 -17.83 -32.26
C PRO A 218 32.74 -16.33 -32.58
N GLU A 219 32.59 -15.96 -33.85
CA GLU A 219 32.36 -14.56 -34.24
C GLU A 219 30.92 -14.09 -33.94
N GLU A 220 29.92 -14.98 -34.06
CA GLU A 220 28.53 -14.67 -33.72
C GLU A 220 28.29 -14.63 -32.21
N ALA A 221 29.06 -15.41 -31.44
CA ALA A 221 28.99 -15.41 -29.98
C ALA A 221 29.37 -14.06 -29.36
N ASN A 222 30.22 -13.27 -30.01
CA ASN A 222 30.60 -11.93 -29.56
C ASN A 222 29.48 -10.89 -29.80
N LEU A 223 28.55 -11.13 -30.73
CA LEU A 223 27.40 -10.26 -30.99
C LEU A 223 26.27 -10.44 -29.97
N LEU A 224 26.28 -11.56 -29.21
CA LEU A 224 25.25 -11.91 -28.22
C LEU A 224 25.65 -11.60 -26.76
N GLN A 225 26.86 -11.06 -26.54
CA GLN A 225 27.28 -10.56 -25.24
C GLN A 225 26.81 -9.11 -25.04
N ASN A 226 26.23 -8.83 -23.89
CA ASN A 226 26.03 -7.46 -23.42
C ASN A 226 27.38 -6.81 -23.09
N GLU A 227 27.40 -5.49 -22.85
CA GLU A 227 28.61 -4.74 -22.51
C GLU A 227 29.32 -5.24 -21.22
N GLN A 228 28.66 -6.08 -20.44
CA GLN A 228 29.16 -6.67 -19.18
C GLN A 228 29.65 -8.11 -19.36
N GLY A 229 29.66 -8.66 -20.59
CA GLY A 229 30.10 -10.03 -20.89
C GLY A 229 29.07 -11.13 -20.56
N GLY A 230 27.86 -10.76 -20.17
CA GLY A 230 26.71 -11.67 -20.01
C GLY A 230 26.00 -11.91 -21.35
N PHE A 231 25.49 -13.11 -21.57
CA PHE A 231 24.65 -13.37 -22.74
C PHE A 231 23.28 -12.71 -22.55
N VAL A 232 22.72 -12.14 -23.62
CA VAL A 232 21.33 -11.67 -23.62
C VAL A 232 20.43 -12.89 -23.45
N VAL A 233 19.93 -13.10 -22.23
CA VAL A 233 18.90 -14.10 -21.97
C VAL A 233 17.66 -13.69 -22.75
N ASP A 234 17.16 -14.58 -23.60
CA ASP A 234 15.87 -14.37 -24.27
C ASP A 234 14.75 -14.44 -23.23
N PHE A 235 14.46 -13.28 -22.64
CA PHE A 235 13.43 -13.10 -21.63
C PHE A 235 12.03 -13.44 -22.15
N VAL A 236 11.80 -13.47 -23.47
CA VAL A 236 10.53 -13.91 -24.07
C VAL A 236 10.35 -15.40 -23.85
N GLU A 237 11.35 -16.20 -24.21
CA GLU A 237 11.28 -17.66 -24.05
C GLU A 237 11.27 -18.07 -22.58
N LEU A 238 11.99 -17.34 -21.71
CA LEU A 238 11.92 -17.49 -20.26
C LEU A 238 10.52 -17.24 -19.72
N ASN A 239 9.88 -16.12 -20.10
CA ASN A 239 8.51 -15.85 -19.67
C ASN A 239 7.53 -16.87 -20.25
N ARG A 240 7.70 -17.29 -21.51
CA ARG A 240 6.83 -18.28 -22.15
C ARG A 240 6.88 -19.63 -21.43
N ARG A 241 8.07 -20.08 -20.99
CA ARG A 241 8.22 -21.32 -20.21
C ARG A 241 7.70 -21.17 -18.78
N LEU A 242 7.99 -20.07 -18.10
CA LEU A 242 7.44 -19.81 -16.76
C LEU A 242 5.90 -19.70 -16.76
N GLN A 243 5.33 -19.14 -17.83
CA GLN A 243 3.89 -19.05 -18.04
C GLN A 243 3.26 -20.40 -18.43
N GLY A 244 3.91 -21.17 -19.30
CA GLY A 244 3.36 -22.40 -19.87
C GLY A 244 3.56 -23.66 -19.01
N GLU A 245 4.73 -23.82 -18.37
CA GLU A 245 5.06 -25.04 -17.62
C GLU A 245 4.63 -24.99 -16.15
N TYR A 246 4.67 -23.82 -15.52
CA TYR A 246 4.60 -23.75 -14.06
C TYR A 246 3.36 -23.06 -13.51
N GLY A 247 2.50 -22.51 -14.37
CA GLY A 247 1.35 -21.73 -13.92
C GLY A 247 1.76 -20.60 -12.97
N VAL A 248 3.03 -20.18 -12.95
CA VAL A 248 3.57 -19.21 -11.99
C VAL A 248 2.86 -17.87 -12.14
N ILE A 249 2.49 -17.50 -13.37
CA ILE A 249 1.62 -16.35 -13.57
C ILE A 249 0.22 -16.61 -13.05
N GLU A 250 -0.35 -17.81 -13.18
CA GLU A 250 -1.68 -18.11 -12.65
C GLU A 250 -1.67 -18.20 -11.11
N GLU A 251 -0.55 -18.59 -10.50
CA GLU A 251 -0.31 -18.69 -9.06
C GLU A 251 0.04 -17.34 -8.44
N ILE A 252 0.88 -16.53 -9.10
CA ILE A 252 1.08 -15.09 -8.82
C ILE A 252 -0.23 -14.36 -9.02
N ARG A 253 -1.00 -14.65 -10.07
CA ARG A 253 -2.34 -14.08 -10.29
C ARG A 253 -3.31 -14.57 -9.22
N ARG A 254 -3.23 -15.79 -8.72
CA ARG A 254 -3.99 -16.27 -7.55
C ARG A 254 -3.59 -15.53 -6.27
N LEU A 255 -2.29 -15.30 -6.06
CA LEU A 255 -1.75 -14.53 -4.94
C LEU A 255 -2.11 -13.04 -5.04
N VAL A 256 -2.20 -12.49 -6.25
CA VAL A 256 -2.48 -11.07 -6.49
C VAL A 256 -3.98 -10.79 -6.62
N TYR A 257 -4.78 -11.70 -7.18
CA TYR A 257 -6.21 -11.51 -7.47
C TYR A 257 -7.14 -12.33 -6.57
N ASP A 258 -6.85 -13.60 -6.25
CA ASP A 258 -7.68 -14.38 -5.33
C ASP A 258 -7.40 -14.03 -3.84
N HIS A 259 -6.20 -13.52 -3.54
CA HIS A 259 -5.82 -13.03 -2.20
C HIS A 259 -5.81 -11.50 -2.08
N ARG A 260 -6.13 -10.77 -3.17
CA ARG A 260 -6.70 -9.41 -3.03
C ARG A 260 -8.00 -9.58 -2.28
N SER A 261 -7.95 -9.35 -0.98
CA SER A 261 -9.08 -9.64 -0.13
C SER A 261 -10.36 -9.03 -0.72
N LYS A 262 -11.41 -9.85 -0.82
CA LYS A 262 -12.79 -9.36 -0.86
C LYS A 262 -13.18 -8.64 0.44
N SER A 263 -12.23 -8.29 1.31
CA SER A 263 -12.40 -7.31 2.38
C SER A 263 -11.89 -5.94 1.89
N LYS A 264 -12.75 -5.24 1.17
CA LYS A 264 -13.53 -4.17 1.78
C LYS A 264 -12.73 -2.86 1.87
N PHE A 265 -13.03 -1.96 0.92
CA PHE A 265 -13.55 -0.67 1.37
C PHE A 265 -14.67 -0.97 2.37
N ILE A 266 -14.36 -1.04 3.67
CA ILE A 266 -15.40 -1.03 4.70
C ILE A 266 -15.85 0.42 4.74
N TYR A 267 -16.86 0.73 3.94
CA TYR A 267 -17.85 1.68 4.41
C TYR A 267 -18.40 1.09 5.72
N ASN A 268 -18.12 1.74 6.84
CA ASN A 268 -18.57 1.31 8.15
C ASN A 268 -20.09 1.52 8.25
N PRO A 269 -20.94 0.46 8.26
CA PRO A 269 -22.39 0.62 8.39
C PRO A 269 -22.83 0.66 9.86
N TYR A 270 -21.91 0.68 10.83
CA TYR A 270 -22.25 0.65 12.26
C TYR A 270 -22.48 2.04 12.89
N THR A 271 -23.05 2.98 12.13
CA THR A 271 -23.74 4.16 12.69
C THR A 271 -25.22 3.92 12.99
N LYS A 272 -25.70 2.66 13.00
CA LYS A 272 -27.03 2.33 13.53
C LYS A 272 -27.02 1.10 14.43
N LYS A 273 -26.69 1.31 15.71
CA LYS A 273 -27.29 0.59 16.83
C LYS A 273 -26.95 1.30 18.15
N HIS A 274 -27.58 2.45 18.34
CA HIS A 274 -28.10 2.95 19.61
C HIS A 274 -28.96 4.18 19.31
N GLN A 275 -30.14 3.91 18.76
CA GLN A 275 -31.36 4.70 18.77
C GLN A 275 -32.49 3.81 18.28
#